data_AF-A0A3C0SUQ4-F1
#
_entry.id   AF-A0A3C0SUQ4-F1
#
_cell.length_a   1.000
_cell.length_b   1.000
_cell.length_c   1.000
_cell.angle_alpha   90.00
_cell.angle_beta   90.00
_cell.angle_gamma   90.00
#
_symmetry.space_group_name_H-M   'P 1'
#
loop_
_entity.id
_entity.type
_entity.pdbx_description
1 polymer ?
#
loop_
_entity_poly.entity_id
_entity_poly.type
_entity_poly.pdbx_seq_one_letter_code
_entity_poly.pdbx_strand_id
1 'polypeptide(L)'
;MKKINILSAGLLLILITGCATTLGGIKDEPSKYAGNDATINASVALEVPLPFLDYSLYQIKDDTDRMFLFTDKKYNIGDRIFTRVHVIGISDGKSVSAFEEIAQQTTNFLAKNKMETPAKARALSQKLIRLIATLGSEAEGSYFLIAD
;
A
#
# COMPACT_ATOMS: atom_id res chain seq x y z
N MET A 1 -53.76 29.79 -3.05
CA MET A 1 -52.80 28.89 -2.38
C MET A 1 -52.39 27.79 -3.34
N LYS A 2 -51.12 27.74 -3.77
CA LYS A 2 -50.48 26.57 -4.38
C LYS A 2 -48.99 26.66 -4.02
N LYS A 3 -48.54 25.84 -3.06
CA LYS A 3 -47.12 25.66 -2.73
C LYS A 3 -46.59 24.59 -3.69
N ILE A 4 -45.72 24.98 -4.61
CA ILE A 4 -44.99 24.03 -5.45
C ILE A 4 -43.76 23.60 -4.65
N ASN A 5 -43.70 22.32 -4.34
CA ASN A 5 -42.62 21.67 -3.61
C ASN A 5 -41.34 21.68 -4.46
N ILE A 6 -40.42 22.60 -4.14
CA ILE A 6 -39.01 22.50 -4.56
C ILE A 6 -38.29 21.80 -3.41
N LEU A 7 -38.37 20.46 -3.38
CA LEU A 7 -37.73 19.66 -2.34
C LEU A 7 -37.42 18.25 -2.87
N SER A 8 -36.73 18.19 -4.00
CA SER A 8 -36.37 16.90 -4.62
C SER A 8 -35.23 17.01 -5.63
N ALA A 9 -34.21 17.83 -5.34
CA ALA A 9 -32.98 17.86 -6.14
C ALA A 9 -31.71 18.03 -5.29
N GLY A 10 -31.74 17.61 -4.02
CA GLY A 10 -30.63 17.83 -3.07
C GLY A 10 -29.99 16.59 -2.48
N LEU A 11 -30.40 15.37 -2.86
CA LEU A 11 -29.98 14.16 -2.15
C LEU A 11 -29.74 12.97 -3.08
N LEU A 12 -28.75 13.09 -3.95
CA LEU A 12 -28.20 11.96 -4.72
C LEU A 12 -26.68 12.13 -4.89
N LEU A 13 -25.99 12.32 -3.76
CA LEU A 13 -24.53 12.25 -3.64
C LEU A 13 -24.17 11.23 -2.55
N ILE A 14 -24.84 10.07 -2.59
CA ILE A 14 -24.66 8.98 -1.65
C ILE A 14 -23.90 7.84 -2.35
N LEU A 15 -22.69 7.58 -1.86
CA LEU A 15 -22.00 6.28 -1.83
C LEU A 15 -21.46 5.70 -3.15
N ILE A 16 -20.40 6.32 -3.69
CA ILE A 16 -19.36 5.56 -4.41
C ILE A 16 -17.99 5.70 -3.73
N THR A 17 -17.98 5.96 -2.41
CA THR A 17 -16.79 5.70 -1.60
C THR A 17 -16.60 4.19 -1.60
N GLY A 18 -15.72 3.69 -2.49
CA GLY A 18 -15.38 2.27 -2.55
C GLY A 18 -15.06 1.77 -1.15
N CYS A 19 -15.65 0.64 -0.76
CA CYS A 19 -15.37 0.04 0.54
C CYS A 19 -13.85 -0.12 0.68
N ALA A 20 -13.28 0.54 1.70
CA ALA A 20 -11.90 0.28 2.06
C ALA A 20 -11.80 -1.19 2.50
N THR A 21 -10.81 -1.90 1.99
CA THR A 21 -10.48 -3.24 2.47
C THR A 21 -9.66 -3.13 3.75
N THR A 22 -9.70 -4.17 4.57
CA THR A 22 -8.83 -4.31 5.74
C THR A 22 -7.48 -4.91 5.34
N LEU A 23 -6.45 -4.64 6.14
CA LEU A 23 -5.12 -5.22 5.97
C LEU A 23 -5.13 -6.73 6.14
N GLY A 24 -5.92 -7.26 7.08
CA GLY A 24 -6.16 -8.70 7.24
C GLY A 24 -6.79 -9.32 6.00
N GLY A 25 -7.77 -8.64 5.37
CA GLY A 25 -8.36 -9.11 4.11
C GLY A 25 -7.36 -9.19 2.96
N ILE A 26 -6.39 -8.25 2.90
CA ILE A 26 -5.31 -8.29 1.91
C ILE A 26 -4.41 -9.51 2.13
N LYS A 27 -4.09 -9.81 3.39
CA LYS A 27 -3.24 -10.94 3.77
C LYS A 27 -3.93 -12.30 3.56
N ASP A 28 -5.23 -12.38 3.86
CA ASP A 28 -5.99 -13.63 3.83
C ASP A 28 -6.48 -14.01 2.42
N GLU A 29 -6.64 -13.03 1.52
CA GLU A 29 -7.06 -13.26 0.12
C GLU A 29 -5.97 -12.84 -0.91
N PRO A 30 -4.77 -13.44 -0.87
CA PRO A 30 -3.65 -12.94 -1.66
C PRO A 30 -3.83 -13.06 -3.17
N SER A 31 -4.56 -14.07 -3.64
CA SER A 31 -4.89 -14.28 -5.05
C SER A 31 -5.77 -13.16 -5.64
N LYS A 32 -6.48 -12.42 -4.78
CA LYS A 32 -7.35 -11.30 -5.18
C LYS A 32 -6.59 -9.98 -5.20
N TYR A 33 -5.70 -9.77 -4.23
CA TYR A 33 -5.09 -8.46 -4.03
C TYR A 33 -3.69 -8.33 -4.63
N ALA A 34 -2.88 -9.40 -4.69
CA ALA A 34 -1.52 -9.31 -5.23
C ALA A 34 -1.50 -8.77 -6.68
N GLY A 35 -0.71 -7.72 -6.91
CA GLY A 35 -0.60 -7.04 -8.20
C GLY A 35 -1.79 -6.14 -8.55
N ASN A 36 -2.74 -5.95 -7.65
CA ASN A 36 -3.91 -5.09 -7.84
C ASN A 36 -3.89 -3.90 -6.88
N ASP A 37 -4.68 -2.88 -7.22
CA ASP A 37 -4.90 -1.72 -6.37
C ASP A 37 -6.02 -1.99 -5.34
N ALA A 38 -5.82 -1.52 -4.12
CA ALA A 38 -6.79 -1.58 -3.03
C ALA A 38 -6.91 -0.21 -2.35
N THR A 39 -8.05 0.09 -1.74
CA THR A 39 -8.19 1.27 -0.86
C THR A 39 -8.14 0.79 0.58
N ILE A 40 -7.28 1.39 1.40
CA ILE A 40 -7.11 1.02 2.82
C ILE A 40 -7.47 2.18 3.73
N ASN A 41 -7.81 1.85 4.98
CA ASN A 41 -7.94 2.79 6.08
C ASN A 41 -7.14 2.25 7.28
N ALA A 42 -6.01 2.88 7.58
CA ALA A 42 -5.08 2.39 8.60
C ALA A 42 -4.47 3.56 9.40
N SER A 43 -3.72 3.22 10.45
CA SER A 43 -2.96 4.17 11.26
C SER A 43 -1.46 3.86 11.17
N VAL A 44 -0.63 4.90 11.15
CA VAL A 44 0.83 4.73 11.19
C VAL A 44 1.25 4.27 12.59
N ALA A 45 1.83 3.08 12.68
CA ALA A 45 2.30 2.50 13.92
C ALA A 45 3.77 2.82 14.18
N LEU A 46 4.60 2.79 13.13
CA LEU A 46 6.04 3.00 13.22
C LEU A 46 6.57 3.56 11.90
N GLU A 47 7.57 4.43 11.99
CA GLU A 47 8.37 4.86 10.85
C GLU A 47 9.68 4.05 10.83
N VAL A 48 9.99 3.46 9.68
CA VAL A 48 11.27 2.80 9.42
C VAL A 48 12.15 3.81 8.67
N PRO A 49 13.19 4.36 9.30
CA PRO A 49 14.02 5.38 8.67
C PRO A 49 14.76 4.79 7.48
N LEU A 50 14.63 5.45 6.32
CA LEU A 50 15.35 5.13 5.09
C LEU A 50 16.36 6.24 4.78
N PRO A 51 17.57 6.24 5.37
CA PRO A 51 18.49 7.39 5.33
C PRO A 51 19.09 7.70 3.96
N PHE A 52 18.70 6.97 2.91
CA PHE A 52 19.30 7.07 1.58
C PHE A 52 18.26 7.30 0.47
N LEU A 53 17.00 7.56 0.83
CA LEU A 53 15.88 7.61 -0.09
C LEU A 53 14.96 8.80 0.22
N ASP A 54 14.41 9.42 -0.83
CA ASP A 54 13.34 10.43 -0.71
C ASP A 54 11.98 9.81 -0.36
N TYR A 55 11.97 8.50 -0.08
CA TYR A 55 10.81 7.70 0.26
C TYR A 55 10.88 7.25 1.71
N SER A 56 9.71 7.08 2.30
CA SER A 56 9.54 6.57 3.65
C SER A 56 8.92 5.17 3.62
N LEU A 57 9.32 4.37 4.60
CA LEU A 57 8.70 3.08 4.87
C LEU A 57 8.01 3.16 6.23
N TYR A 58 6.70 2.92 6.24
CA TYR A 58 5.90 2.94 7.46
C TYR A 58 5.38 1.55 7.76
N GLN A 59 5.37 1.15 9.02
CA GLN A 59 4.48 0.08 9.47
C GLN A 59 3.13 0.71 9.77
N ILE A 60 2.10 0.29 9.04
CA ILE A 60 0.73 0.73 9.23
C ILE A 60 -0.07 -0.40 9.86
N LYS A 61 -1.14 -0.07 10.58
CA LYS A 61 -2.02 -1.05 11.23
C LYS A 61 -3.48 -0.62 11.15
N ASP A 62 -4.36 -1.61 11.05
CA ASP A 62 -5.79 -1.47 11.35
C ASP A 62 -6.15 -2.40 12.51
N ASP A 63 -7.44 -2.65 12.73
CA ASP A 63 -7.91 -3.53 13.80
C ASP A 63 -7.67 -5.02 13.51
N THR A 64 -7.20 -5.36 12.30
CA THR A 64 -7.06 -6.73 11.80
C THR A 64 -5.61 -7.18 11.62
N ASP A 65 -4.73 -6.32 11.10
CA ASP A 65 -3.33 -6.68 10.87
C ASP A 65 -2.40 -5.46 10.77
N ARG A 66 -1.12 -5.71 10.49
CA ARG A 66 -0.08 -4.73 10.23
C ARG A 66 0.61 -5.04 8.91
N MET A 67 0.93 -4.00 8.14
CA MET A 67 1.65 -4.12 6.87
C MET A 67 2.66 -2.99 6.72
N PHE A 68 3.65 -3.20 5.84
CA PHE A 68 4.55 -2.12 5.45
C PHE A 68 3.97 -1.33 4.27
N LEU A 69 4.03 0.01 4.38
CA LEU A 69 3.65 0.96 3.34
C LEU A 69 4.90 1.74 2.91
N PHE A 70 5.24 1.62 1.63
CA PHE A 70 6.27 2.42 0.98
C PHE A 70 5.61 3.58 0.21
N THR A 71 6.08 4.80 0.44
CA THR A 71 5.49 6.01 -0.15
C THR A 71 6.49 7.16 -0.12
N ASP A 72 6.30 8.16 -0.98
CA ASP A 72 7.03 9.44 -0.94
C ASP A 72 6.40 10.46 0.02
N LYS A 73 5.19 10.17 0.52
CA LYS A 73 4.48 11.02 1.49
C LYS A 73 5.07 10.86 2.88
N LYS A 74 5.12 11.97 3.60
CA LYS A 74 5.51 12.00 5.01
C LYS A 74 4.28 11.90 5.91
N TYR A 75 4.32 10.94 6.82
CA TYR A 75 3.33 10.76 7.87
C TYR A 75 4.01 10.73 9.24
N ASN A 76 3.27 11.12 10.27
CA ASN A 76 3.67 10.98 11.67
C ASN A 76 3.10 9.70 12.26
N ILE A 77 3.75 9.19 13.31
CA ILE A 77 3.20 8.09 14.11
C ILE A 77 1.84 8.50 14.68
N GLY A 78 0.83 7.66 14.48
CA GLY A 78 -0.56 7.89 14.87
C GLY A 78 -1.44 8.50 13.78
N ASP A 79 -0.87 8.99 12.67
CA ASP A 79 -1.66 9.53 11.57
C ASP A 79 -2.59 8.47 10.98
N ARG A 80 -3.84 8.85 10.71
CA ARG A 80 -4.78 8.02 9.96
C ARG A 80 -4.61 8.26 8.47
N ILE A 81 -4.40 7.17 7.74
CA ILE A 81 -4.24 7.15 6.29
C ILE A 81 -5.46 6.50 5.64
N PHE A 82 -6.08 7.22 4.72
CA PHE A 82 -7.09 6.69 3.80
C PHE A 82 -6.55 6.87 2.39
N THR A 83 -5.99 5.81 1.80
CA THR A 83 -5.28 5.92 0.53
C THR A 83 -5.47 4.69 -0.34
N ARG A 84 -5.33 4.90 -1.65
CA ARG A 84 -5.19 3.81 -2.61
C ARG A 84 -3.75 3.32 -2.58
N VAL A 85 -3.59 2.01 -2.51
CA VAL A 85 -2.31 1.32 -2.48
C VAL A 85 -2.27 0.28 -3.59
N HIS A 86 -1.10 0.08 -4.16
CA HIS A 86 -0.80 -1.09 -4.97
C HIS A 86 -0.26 -2.19 -4.05
N VAL A 87 -0.86 -3.37 -4.10
CA VAL A 87 -0.49 -4.49 -3.24
C VAL A 87 0.59 -5.32 -3.91
N ILE A 88 1.75 -5.40 -3.30
CA ILE A 88 2.85 -6.26 -3.75
C ILE A 88 2.82 -7.54 -2.93
N GLY A 89 2.53 -8.66 -3.60
CA GLY A 89 2.43 -9.98 -2.98
C GLY A 89 3.70 -10.81 -3.10
N ILE A 90 3.97 -11.61 -2.07
CA ILE A 90 5.01 -12.63 -2.06
C ILE A 90 4.33 -13.99 -2.15
N SER A 91 4.31 -14.56 -3.36
CA SER A 91 3.63 -15.83 -3.69
C SER A 91 4.11 -17.01 -2.84
N ASP A 92 5.39 -16.97 -2.43
CA ASP A 92 6.08 -18.05 -1.73
C ASP A 92 7.25 -17.44 -0.94
N GLY A 93 6.97 -17.03 0.30
CA GLY A 93 7.84 -16.24 1.20
C GLY A 93 9.22 -16.81 1.57
N LYS A 94 9.78 -17.74 0.79
CA LYS A 94 11.07 -18.41 1.03
C LYS A 94 11.91 -18.65 -0.23
N SER A 95 11.46 -18.29 -1.43
CA SER A 95 12.20 -18.56 -2.67
C SER A 95 12.95 -17.33 -3.20
N VAL A 96 14.17 -17.52 -3.72
CA VAL A 96 14.93 -16.49 -4.48
C VAL A 96 14.13 -15.99 -5.69
N SER A 97 13.32 -16.86 -6.32
CA SER A 97 12.45 -16.47 -7.43
C SER A 97 11.35 -15.48 -7.01
N ALA A 98 10.83 -15.62 -5.79
CA ALA A 98 9.83 -14.70 -5.24
C ALA A 98 10.42 -13.28 -5.09
N PHE A 99 11.67 -13.19 -4.62
CA PHE A 99 12.37 -11.92 -4.45
C PHE A 99 12.65 -11.19 -5.77
N GLU A 100 12.99 -11.93 -6.83
CA GLU A 100 13.17 -11.34 -8.17
C GLU A 100 11.85 -10.87 -8.76
N GLU A 101 10.76 -11.63 -8.57
CA GLU A 101 9.42 -11.25 -9.02
C GLU A 101 8.97 -9.95 -8.36
N ILE A 102 9.13 -9.83 -7.04
CA ILE A 102 8.81 -8.62 -6.27
C ILE A 102 9.66 -7.43 -6.76
N ALA A 103 10.96 -7.68 -7.01
CA ALA A 103 11.85 -6.64 -7.50
C ALA A 103 11.39 -6.12 -8.85
N GLN A 104 10.95 -7.01 -9.72
CA GLN A 104 10.42 -6.65 -11.01
C GLN A 104 9.08 -5.91 -10.91
N GLN A 105 8.15 -6.36 -10.07
CA GLN A 105 6.85 -5.69 -9.84
C GLN A 105 7.05 -4.28 -9.29
N THR A 106 7.89 -4.13 -8.27
CA THR A 106 8.23 -2.83 -7.66
C THR A 106 8.92 -1.91 -8.68
N THR A 107 9.87 -2.44 -9.46
CA THR A 107 10.56 -1.68 -10.51
C THR A 107 9.57 -1.19 -11.56
N ASN A 108 8.67 -2.07 -12.01
CA ASN A 108 7.66 -1.74 -12.99
C ASN A 108 6.71 -0.66 -12.48
N PHE A 109 6.26 -0.75 -11.23
CA PHE A 109 5.40 0.26 -10.62
C PHE A 109 6.09 1.63 -10.57
N LEU A 110 7.28 1.70 -9.98
CA LEU A 110 8.05 2.94 -9.84
C LEU A 110 8.37 3.60 -11.19
N ALA A 111 8.76 2.79 -12.19
CA ALA A 111 9.07 3.29 -13.52
C ALA A 111 7.81 3.71 -14.29
N LYS A 112 6.73 2.92 -14.23
CA LYS A 112 5.46 3.22 -14.91
C LYS A 112 4.83 4.51 -14.40
N ASN A 113 4.88 4.74 -13.09
CA ASN A 113 4.34 5.94 -12.45
C ASN A 113 5.32 7.13 -12.48
N LYS A 114 6.46 6.99 -13.18
CA LYS A 114 7.51 8.02 -13.31
C LYS A 114 8.06 8.53 -11.98
N MET A 115 7.95 7.73 -10.93
CA MET A 115 8.53 8.01 -9.62
C MET A 115 10.06 7.92 -9.68
N GLU A 116 10.60 7.00 -10.51
CA GLU A 116 12.04 6.83 -10.74
C GLU A 116 12.37 6.43 -12.17
N THR A 117 13.65 6.58 -12.57
CA THR A 117 14.14 6.01 -13.84
C THR A 117 14.24 4.48 -13.74
N PRO A 118 14.15 3.70 -14.84
CA PRO A 118 14.19 2.23 -14.78
C PRO A 118 15.41 1.67 -14.04
N ALA A 119 16.59 2.27 -14.22
CA ALA A 119 17.81 1.86 -13.53
C ALA A 119 17.76 2.15 -12.02
N LYS A 120 17.26 3.33 -11.62
CA LYS A 120 17.09 3.69 -10.20
C LYS A 120 15.99 2.88 -9.53
N ALA A 121 14.85 2.69 -10.21
CA ALA A 121 13.72 1.87 -9.77
C ALA A 121 14.17 0.44 -9.47
N ARG A 122 15.02 -0.16 -10.32
CA ARG A 122 15.58 -1.50 -10.08
C ARG A 122 16.46 -1.56 -8.83
N ALA A 123 17.39 -0.61 -8.69
CA ALA A 123 18.27 -0.56 -7.52
C ALA A 123 17.49 -0.30 -6.21
N LEU A 124 16.49 0.57 -6.26
CA LEU A 124 15.59 0.87 -5.14
C LEU A 124 14.79 -0.35 -4.72
N SER A 125 14.16 -1.03 -5.68
CA SER A 125 13.38 -2.24 -5.44
C SER A 125 14.20 -3.32 -4.73
N GLN A 126 15.43 -3.56 -5.18
CA GLN A 126 16.32 -4.54 -4.55
C GLN A 126 16.67 -4.18 -3.10
N LYS A 127 16.90 -2.90 -2.80
CA LYS A 127 17.18 -2.44 -1.43
C LYS A 127 15.94 -2.59 -0.53
N LEU A 128 14.78 -2.16 -1.02
CA LEU A 128 13.51 -2.24 -0.31
C LEU A 128 13.21 -3.69 0.08
N ILE A 129 13.36 -4.62 -0.86
CA ILE A 129 13.06 -6.03 -0.65
C ILE A 129 14.01 -6.66 0.35
N ARG A 130 15.31 -6.34 0.31
CA ARG A 130 16.25 -6.82 1.33
C ARG A 130 15.91 -6.30 2.72
N LEU A 131 15.49 -5.04 2.82
CA LEU A 131 15.05 -4.46 4.09
C LEU A 131 13.78 -5.16 4.59
N ILE A 132 12.77 -5.32 3.73
CA ILE A 132 11.53 -6.02 4.07
C ILE A 132 11.80 -7.48 4.43
N ALA A 133 12.72 -8.17 3.75
CA ALA A 133 13.09 -9.54 4.10
C ALA A 133 13.77 -9.62 5.49
N THR A 134 14.59 -8.63 5.83
CA THR A 134 15.25 -8.54 7.14
C THR A 134 14.25 -8.21 8.25
N LEU A 135 13.27 -7.35 7.98
CA LEU A 135 12.19 -7.02 8.92
C LEU A 135 11.12 -8.12 9.01
N GLY A 136 10.84 -8.77 7.89
CA GLY A 136 9.84 -9.81 7.71
C GLY A 136 10.27 -11.19 8.20
N SER A 137 11.58 -11.45 8.36
CA SER A 137 12.03 -12.60 9.15
C SER A 137 11.59 -12.52 10.62
N GLU A 138 11.18 -11.33 11.09
CA GLU A 138 10.56 -11.13 12.41
C GLU A 138 9.05 -10.80 12.34
N ALA A 139 8.52 -10.42 11.17
CA ALA A 139 7.11 -10.06 10.97
C ALA A 139 6.44 -11.02 9.99
N GLU A 140 5.43 -11.77 10.45
CA GLU A 140 4.66 -12.79 9.73
C GLU A 140 3.83 -12.24 8.52
N GLY A 141 4.46 -11.61 7.53
CA GLY A 141 3.78 -10.96 6.42
C GLY A 141 4.48 -11.11 5.08
N SER A 142 3.83 -11.81 4.16
CA SER A 142 4.21 -12.02 2.75
C SER A 142 3.79 -10.85 1.82
N TYR A 143 3.63 -9.63 2.33
CA TYR A 143 3.03 -8.53 1.57
C TYR A 143 3.55 -7.16 2.01
N PHE A 144 3.63 -6.22 1.07
CA PHE A 144 3.76 -4.79 1.35
C PHE A 144 2.98 -3.95 0.35
N LEU A 145 2.78 -2.68 0.69
CA LEU A 145 1.92 -1.75 -0.02
C LEU A 145 2.76 -0.60 -0.58
N ILE A 146 2.43 -0.13 -1.78
CA ILE A 146 3.01 1.07 -2.37
C ILE A 146 1.90 2.11 -2.59
N ALA A 147 2.11 3.36 -2.18
CA ALA A 147 1.20 4.46 -2.48
C ALA A 147 1.92 5.60 -3.21
N ASP A 148 1.24 6.16 -4.21
CA ASP A 148 1.47 7.53 -4.71
C ASP A 148 1.02 8.57 -3.66
#